data_AF-A0AA49GG98-F1
#
_entry.id   AF-A0AA49GG98-F1
#
_cell.length_a   1.000
_cell.length_b   1.000
_cell.length_c   1.000
_cell.angle_alpha   90.00
_cell.angle_beta   90.00
_cell.angle_gamma   90.00
#
_symmetry.space_group_name_H-M   'P 1'
#
loop_
_entity.id
_entity.type
_entity.pdbx_description
1 polymer ?
#
loop_
_entity_poly.entity_id
_entity_poly.type
_entity_poly.pdbx_seq_one_letter_code
_entity_poly.pdbx_strand_id
1 'polypeptide(L)'
;MSLFTTQELDLASDPTILLIKYRMMEKVWDYLEEIHKEFRTHLKKISTHIPKEINLNHGKISKGENYKRLPYSILDYPAYFSKEDIFAYRTMFYWGNFFSSTFHLQGDYLNKFGDLFIDHFKSDESTYFCINRKPWDYHYEKSNYVKFHTLSLTEISDHIDETGFIKISKKFPVEEMPERKEDVLSFLLEGLELFKTN
;
A
#
# COMPACT_ATOMS: atom_id res chain seq x y z
N MET A 1 0.58 3.58 44.58
CA MET A 1 1.21 2.88 43.44
C MET A 1 2.03 3.90 42.66
N SER A 2 3.22 3.54 42.16
CA SER A 2 4.02 4.44 41.31
C SER A 2 3.25 4.75 40.03
N LEU A 3 3.30 6.00 39.56
CA LEU A 3 2.71 6.41 38.28
C LEU A 3 3.48 5.84 37.08
N PHE A 4 4.78 5.58 37.26
CA PHE A 4 5.68 5.07 36.23
C PHE A 4 6.20 3.68 36.58
N THR A 5 6.29 2.83 35.57
CA THR A 5 6.95 1.53 35.66
C THR A 5 8.46 1.68 35.54
N THR A 6 9.22 0.74 36.08
CA THR A 6 10.68 0.69 35.92
C THR A 6 11.07 0.64 34.45
N GLN A 7 10.35 -0.14 33.63
CA GLN A 7 10.61 -0.25 32.19
C GLN A 7 10.46 1.09 31.45
N GLU A 8 9.46 1.91 31.81
CA GLU A 8 9.29 3.25 31.21
C GLU A 8 10.43 4.19 31.60
N LEU A 9 10.88 4.14 32.86
CA LEU A 9 11.99 4.96 33.33
C LEU A 9 13.33 4.53 32.71
N ASP A 10 13.56 3.22 32.59
CA ASP A 10 14.73 2.67 31.92
C ASP A 10 14.79 3.13 30.45
N LEU A 11 13.67 3.00 29.73
CA LEU A 11 13.56 3.45 28.35
C LEU A 11 13.73 4.98 28.20
N ALA A 12 13.19 5.76 29.14
CA ALA A 12 13.36 7.22 29.14
C ALA A 12 14.80 7.65 29.42
N SER A 13 15.59 6.81 30.11
CA SER A 13 17.00 7.06 30.41
C SER A 13 17.96 6.62 29.29
N ASP A 14 17.51 5.77 28.36
CA ASP A 14 18.31 5.29 27.23
C ASP A 14 17.87 5.91 25.88
N PRO A 15 18.64 6.85 25.31
CA PRO A 15 18.28 7.46 24.02
C PRO A 15 18.47 6.50 22.82
N THR A 16 19.14 5.37 23.01
CA THR A 16 19.59 4.47 21.94
C THR A 16 18.44 4.03 21.05
N ILE A 17 17.30 3.68 21.65
CA ILE A 17 16.12 3.23 20.90
C ILE A 17 15.57 4.31 19.96
N LEU A 18 15.55 5.57 20.40
CA LEU A 18 15.05 6.69 19.61
C LEU A 18 16.04 7.06 18.49
N LEU A 19 17.34 6.97 18.74
CA LEU A 19 18.37 7.19 17.73
C LEU A 19 18.37 6.08 16.67
N ILE A 20 18.16 4.82 17.06
CA ILE A 20 17.99 3.70 16.12
C ILE A 20 16.75 3.93 15.27
N LYS A 21 15.61 4.28 15.89
CA LYS A 21 14.37 4.61 15.18
C LYS A 21 14.58 5.70 14.15
N TYR A 22 15.23 6.81 14.53
CA TYR A 22 15.51 7.92 13.64
C TYR A 22 16.28 7.46 12.40
N ARG A 23 17.41 6.76 12.59
CA ARG A 23 18.23 6.23 11.48
C ARG A 23 17.47 5.24 10.62
N MET A 24 16.64 4.39 11.22
CA MET A 24 15.83 3.42 10.48
C MET A 24 14.78 4.13 9.61
N MET A 25 14.13 5.18 10.11
CA MET A 25 13.17 5.96 9.33
C MET A 25 13.83 6.73 8.17
N GLU A 26 15.07 7.21 8.33
CA GLU A 26 15.85 7.76 7.22
C GLU A 26 16.14 6.70 6.15
N LYS A 27 16.62 5.51 6.54
CA LYS A 27 16.85 4.41 5.59
C LYS A 27 15.60 3.96 4.85
N VAL A 28 14.45 3.92 5.54
CA VAL A 28 13.16 3.61 4.91
C VAL A 28 12.79 4.70 3.89
N TRP A 29 13.05 5.97 4.19
CA TRP A 29 12.81 7.07 3.26
C TRP A 29 13.65 6.89 1.99
N ASP A 30 14.95 6.68 2.14
CA ASP A 30 15.88 6.46 1.02
C ASP A 30 15.45 5.24 0.18
N TYR A 31 15.04 4.16 0.84
CA TYR A 31 14.55 2.95 0.18
C TYR A 31 13.29 3.22 -0.66
N LEU A 32 12.33 3.99 -0.15
CA LEU A 32 11.14 4.40 -0.90
C LEU A 32 11.51 5.33 -2.07
N GLU A 33 12.52 6.17 -1.93
CA GLU A 33 13.04 6.98 -3.06
C GLU A 33 13.67 6.11 -4.15
N GLU A 34 14.42 5.07 -3.78
CA GLU A 34 14.95 4.09 -4.74
C GLU A 34 13.84 3.36 -5.49
N ILE A 35 12.82 2.88 -4.77
CA ILE A 35 11.62 2.27 -5.37
C ILE A 35 10.95 3.23 -6.35
N HIS A 36 10.75 4.49 -5.96
CA HIS A 36 10.16 5.50 -6.83
C HIS A 36 10.99 5.72 -8.11
N LYS A 37 12.32 5.80 -8.00
CA LYS A 37 13.22 5.92 -9.18
C LYS A 37 13.10 4.72 -10.11
N GLU A 38 13.01 3.52 -9.54
CA GLU A 38 12.83 2.28 -10.30
C GLU A 38 11.49 2.29 -11.05
N PHE A 39 10.38 2.56 -10.35
CA PHE A 39 9.05 2.64 -10.96
C PHE A 39 9.05 3.63 -12.10
N ARG A 40 9.56 4.84 -11.88
CA ARG A 40 9.59 5.89 -12.90
C ARG A 40 10.35 5.47 -14.17
N THR A 41 11.38 4.65 -14.03
CA THR A 41 12.15 4.14 -15.17
C THR A 41 11.33 3.18 -16.03
N HIS A 42 10.53 2.31 -15.42
CA HIS A 42 9.65 1.39 -16.13
C HIS A 42 8.40 2.07 -16.68
N LEU A 43 7.76 2.96 -15.90
CA LEU A 43 6.53 3.65 -16.30
C LEU A 43 6.71 4.54 -17.52
N LYS A 44 7.91 5.11 -17.72
CA LYS A 44 8.25 5.86 -18.95
C LYS A 44 8.10 5.02 -20.23
N LYS A 45 8.24 3.70 -20.15
CA LYS A 45 8.18 2.79 -21.30
C LYS A 45 6.75 2.38 -21.67
N ILE A 46 5.81 2.44 -20.72
CA ILE A 46 4.42 1.98 -20.89
C ILE A 46 3.37 3.10 -20.81
N SER A 47 3.81 4.35 -20.66
CA SER A 47 2.97 5.53 -20.42
C SER A 47 1.86 5.78 -21.45
N THR A 48 1.98 5.25 -22.66
CA THR A 48 1.00 5.46 -23.74
C THR A 48 -0.36 4.82 -23.49
N HIS A 49 -0.44 3.81 -22.62
CA HIS A 49 -1.68 3.07 -22.33
C HIS A 49 -2.27 3.44 -20.96
N ILE A 50 -1.58 4.29 -20.20
CA ILE A 50 -2.04 4.70 -18.87
C ILE A 50 -2.86 5.99 -19.00
N PRO A 51 -4.04 6.09 -18.37
CA PRO A 51 -4.81 7.32 -18.30
C PRO A 51 -3.96 8.54 -17.94
N LYS A 52 -4.09 9.63 -18.71
CA LYS A 52 -3.21 10.81 -18.63
C LYS A 52 -3.28 11.54 -17.29
N GLU A 53 -4.38 11.36 -16.57
CA GLU A 53 -4.65 11.93 -15.26
C GLU A 53 -3.78 11.28 -14.18
N ILE A 54 -3.38 10.01 -14.36
CA ILE A 54 -2.50 9.32 -13.43
C ILE A 54 -1.11 9.95 -13.49
N ASN A 55 -0.64 10.46 -12.35
CA ASN A 55 0.64 11.12 -12.29
C ASN A 55 1.79 10.11 -12.38
N LEU A 56 2.41 10.03 -13.56
CA LEU A 56 3.60 9.23 -13.82
C LEU A 56 4.91 10.01 -13.63
N ASN A 57 4.86 11.29 -13.27
CA ASN A 57 6.05 12.13 -13.19
C ASN A 57 6.55 12.30 -11.76
N HIS A 58 5.63 12.43 -10.81
CA HIS A 58 5.93 12.74 -9.41
C HIS A 58 5.24 11.77 -8.48
N GLY A 59 6.03 10.99 -7.74
CA GLY A 59 5.57 10.27 -6.56
C GLY A 59 5.60 11.13 -5.31
N LYS A 60 4.73 10.79 -4.34
CA LYS A 60 4.69 11.45 -3.03
C LYS A 60 5.14 10.48 -1.95
N ILE A 61 6.22 10.81 -1.26
CA ILE A 61 6.63 10.12 -0.04
C ILE A 61 6.16 10.94 1.16
N SER A 62 5.54 10.28 2.13
CA SER A 62 5.10 10.87 3.38
C SER A 62 5.43 9.94 4.55
N LYS A 63 5.57 10.52 5.75
CA LYS A 63 5.83 9.76 6.98
C LYS A 63 4.97 10.29 8.12
N GLY A 64 4.71 9.44 9.11
CA GLY A 64 3.97 9.82 10.31
C GLY A 64 4.30 8.91 11.49
N GLU A 65 3.85 9.31 12.67
CA GLU A 65 4.24 8.69 13.95
C GLU A 65 3.07 7.97 14.65
N ASN A 66 1.85 8.06 14.10
CA ASN A 66 0.62 7.75 14.83
C ASN A 66 -0.34 6.80 14.11
N TYR A 67 0.08 6.07 13.07
CA TYR A 67 -0.78 5.04 12.50
C TYR A 67 -0.88 3.87 13.49
N LYS A 68 -2.06 3.73 14.13
CA LYS A 68 -2.27 2.95 15.36
C LYS A 68 -1.12 3.12 16.39
N ARG A 69 -0.70 4.38 16.62
CA ARG A 69 0.38 4.78 17.56
C ARG A 69 1.79 4.30 17.21
N LEU A 70 2.04 3.91 15.96
CA LEU A 70 3.35 3.48 15.50
C LEU A 70 3.80 4.27 14.26
N PRO A 71 5.13 4.41 14.05
CA PRO A 71 5.68 5.09 12.89
C PRO A 71 5.39 4.36 11.57
N TYR A 72 5.26 5.13 10.49
CA TYR A 72 5.06 4.61 9.14
C TYR A 72 5.63 5.56 8.08
N SER A 73 5.93 5.01 6.91
CA SER A 73 6.28 5.75 5.69
C SER A 73 5.50 5.19 4.51
N ILE A 74 5.04 6.07 3.62
CA ILE A 74 4.22 5.74 2.47
C ILE A 74 4.79 6.41 1.23
N LEU A 75 4.90 5.65 0.14
CA LEU A 75 5.03 6.13 -1.22
C LEU A 75 3.70 5.93 -1.95
N ASP A 76 3.07 7.01 -2.39
CA ASP A 76 1.95 6.98 -3.34
C ASP A 76 2.49 7.29 -4.74
N TYR A 77 2.69 6.25 -5.55
CA TYR A 77 3.16 6.38 -6.93
C TYR A 77 3.07 5.06 -7.72
N PRO A 78 2.51 5.06 -8.94
CA PRO A 78 1.75 6.15 -9.56
C PRO A 78 0.41 6.38 -8.85
N ALA A 79 -0.11 7.61 -8.92
CA ALA A 79 -1.38 7.93 -8.28
C ALA A 79 -2.13 9.09 -8.93
N TYR A 80 -3.44 9.06 -8.78
CA TYR A 80 -4.42 10.10 -9.03
C TYR A 80 -5.43 10.10 -7.88
N PHE A 81 -5.62 11.26 -7.26
CA PHE A 81 -6.59 11.45 -6.20
C PHE A 81 -7.48 12.65 -6.56
N SER A 82 -8.75 12.39 -6.83
CA SER A 82 -9.79 13.40 -6.90
C SER A 82 -10.83 13.15 -5.79
N LYS A 83 -11.91 13.94 -5.78
CA LYS A 83 -13.02 13.72 -4.85
C LYS A 83 -13.83 12.47 -5.22
N GLU A 84 -13.91 12.16 -6.51
CA GLU A 84 -14.79 11.14 -7.07
C GLU A 84 -14.01 9.87 -7.46
N ASP A 85 -12.79 10.06 -7.97
CA ASP A 85 -11.97 9.00 -8.54
C ASP A 85 -10.64 8.87 -7.80
N ILE A 86 -10.26 7.62 -7.56
CA ILE A 86 -8.96 7.29 -7.00
C ILE A 86 -8.37 6.17 -7.85
N PHE A 87 -7.15 6.40 -8.30
CA PHE A 87 -6.25 5.34 -8.66
C PHE A 87 -4.97 5.57 -7.87
N ALA A 88 -4.57 4.64 -7.01
CA ALA A 88 -3.31 4.78 -6.30
C ALA A 88 -2.63 3.43 -6.15
N TYR A 89 -1.33 3.42 -6.49
CA TYR A 89 -0.44 2.37 -6.04
C TYR A 89 0.37 2.88 -4.84
N ARG A 90 0.07 2.32 -3.67
CA ARG A 90 0.66 2.71 -2.39
C ARG A 90 1.64 1.65 -1.94
N THR A 91 2.89 2.02 -1.75
CA THR A 91 3.89 1.22 -1.02
C THR A 91 4.02 1.76 0.40
N MET A 92 3.88 0.90 1.41
CA MET A 92 3.85 1.29 2.81
C MET A 92 4.82 0.45 3.64
N PHE A 93 5.66 1.13 4.41
CA PHE A 93 6.38 0.59 5.55
C PHE A 93 5.61 0.92 6.83
N TYR A 94 5.38 -0.09 7.67
CA TYR A 94 4.78 0.07 8.97
C TYR A 94 5.64 -0.55 10.07
N TRP A 95 6.12 0.30 10.98
CA TRP A 95 7.10 -0.08 12.00
C TRP A 95 6.62 -1.24 12.86
N GLY A 96 7.48 -2.27 12.99
CA GLY A 96 7.20 -3.45 13.81
C GLY A 96 6.05 -4.32 13.29
N ASN A 97 5.63 -4.12 12.04
CA ASN A 97 4.45 -4.80 11.48
C ASN A 97 4.73 -5.40 10.11
N PHE A 98 4.82 -4.59 9.05
CA PHE A 98 4.91 -5.09 7.68
C PHE A 98 5.47 -4.06 6.71
N PHE A 99 5.84 -4.58 5.54
CA PHE A 99 5.97 -3.83 4.31
C PHE A 99 4.88 -4.29 3.33
N SER A 100 4.30 -3.39 2.54
CA SER A 100 3.18 -3.75 1.67
C SER A 100 3.08 -2.87 0.46
N SER A 101 2.39 -3.36 -0.57
CA SER A 101 1.87 -2.53 -1.65
C SER A 101 0.39 -2.77 -1.89
N THR A 102 -0.32 -1.73 -2.33
CA THR A 102 -1.78 -1.73 -2.46
C THR A 102 -2.20 -0.94 -3.69
N PHE A 103 -2.99 -1.55 -4.57
CA PHE A 103 -3.84 -0.84 -5.51
C PHE A 103 -5.10 -0.36 -4.80
N HIS A 104 -5.50 0.89 -5.06
CA HIS A 104 -6.77 1.46 -4.64
C HIS A 104 -7.46 2.04 -5.87
N LEU A 105 -8.61 1.47 -6.22
CA LEU A 105 -9.45 1.92 -7.33
C LEU A 105 -10.80 2.39 -6.77
N GLN A 106 -11.23 3.58 -7.18
CA GLN A 106 -12.52 4.18 -6.84
C GLN A 106 -13.01 4.99 -8.04
N GLY A 107 -14.33 5.13 -8.18
CA GLY A 107 -14.95 5.95 -9.23
C GLY A 107 -14.72 5.34 -10.61
N ASP A 108 -14.36 6.18 -11.58
CA ASP A 108 -14.16 5.78 -12.97
C ASP A 108 -13.13 4.66 -13.15
N TYR A 109 -12.08 4.63 -12.33
CA TYR A 109 -11.08 3.56 -12.39
C TYR A 109 -11.65 2.22 -11.94
N LEU A 110 -12.50 2.21 -10.92
CA LEU A 110 -13.20 1.01 -10.49
C LEU A 110 -14.19 0.56 -11.56
N ASN A 111 -15.01 1.47 -12.09
CA ASN A 111 -16.03 1.15 -13.07
C ASN A 111 -15.44 0.56 -14.37
N LYS A 112 -14.27 1.05 -14.80
CA LYS A 112 -13.64 0.63 -16.05
C LYS A 112 -12.74 -0.58 -15.90
N PHE A 113 -12.07 -0.74 -14.75
CA PHE A 113 -11.00 -1.73 -14.58
C PHE A 113 -11.21 -2.68 -13.39
N GLY A 114 -12.23 -2.48 -12.57
CA GLY A 114 -12.50 -3.28 -11.38
C GLY A 114 -12.56 -4.77 -11.66
N ASP A 115 -13.38 -5.18 -12.62
CA ASP A 115 -13.54 -6.58 -13.01
C ASP A 115 -12.22 -7.18 -13.51
N LEU A 116 -11.44 -6.44 -14.31
CA LEU A 116 -10.13 -6.88 -14.78
C LEU A 116 -9.15 -7.12 -13.62
N PHE A 117 -9.14 -6.23 -12.63
CA PHE A 117 -8.31 -6.38 -11.43
C PHE A 117 -8.76 -7.55 -10.57
N ILE A 118 -10.08 -7.76 -10.43
CA ILE A 118 -10.64 -8.88 -9.68
C ILE A 118 -10.27 -10.19 -10.36
N ASP A 119 -10.55 -10.34 -11.65
CA ASP A 119 -10.27 -11.56 -12.41
C ASP A 119 -8.78 -11.91 -12.40
N HIS A 120 -7.91 -10.90 -12.53
CA HIS A 120 -6.46 -11.11 -12.58
C HIS A 120 -5.87 -11.53 -11.22
N PHE A 121 -6.22 -10.82 -10.14
CA PHE A 121 -5.55 -11.02 -8.84
C PHE A 121 -6.26 -12.01 -7.91
N LYS A 122 -7.52 -12.36 -8.15
CA LYS A 122 -8.31 -13.18 -7.23
C LYS A 122 -7.71 -14.56 -6.96
N SER A 123 -7.09 -15.19 -7.96
CA SER A 123 -6.51 -16.53 -7.84
C SER A 123 -5.12 -16.53 -7.17
N ASP A 124 -4.47 -15.38 -7.05
CA ASP A 124 -3.15 -15.26 -6.43
C ASP A 124 -3.29 -15.33 -4.90
N GLU A 125 -2.84 -16.45 -4.30
CA GLU A 125 -2.88 -16.70 -2.84
C GLU A 125 -2.04 -15.71 -2.02
N SER A 126 -1.11 -15.00 -2.66
CA SER A 126 -0.30 -13.95 -2.02
C SER A 126 -1.06 -12.63 -1.86
N THR A 127 -2.17 -12.45 -2.58
CA THR A 127 -2.96 -11.21 -2.56
C THR A 127 -3.99 -11.18 -1.44
N TYR A 128 -4.26 -9.97 -0.98
CA TYR A 128 -5.28 -9.64 -0.01
C TYR A 128 -6.28 -8.66 -0.60
N PHE A 129 -7.53 -8.78 -0.18
CA PHE A 129 -8.61 -7.87 -0.52
C PHE A 129 -9.08 -7.14 0.73
N CYS A 130 -9.28 -5.83 0.62
CA CYS A 130 -9.82 -5.02 1.70
C CYS A 130 -11.32 -5.24 1.82
N ILE A 131 -11.80 -5.55 3.03
CA ILE A 131 -13.24 -5.69 3.33
C ILE A 131 -13.75 -4.60 4.28
N ASN A 132 -12.87 -3.71 4.75
CA ASN A 132 -13.27 -2.58 5.59
C ASN A 132 -14.01 -1.53 4.77
N ARG A 133 -15.03 -0.92 5.37
CA ARG A 133 -15.81 0.17 4.76
C ARG A 133 -15.05 1.49 4.66
N LYS A 134 -13.93 1.64 5.38
CA LYS A 134 -13.10 2.84 5.35
C LYS A 134 -11.83 2.58 4.53
N PRO A 135 -11.56 3.33 3.45
CA PRO A 135 -10.44 3.04 2.55
C PRO A 135 -9.07 3.39 3.16
N TRP A 136 -9.04 4.10 4.29
CA TRP A 136 -7.82 4.67 4.87
C TRP A 136 -7.12 3.78 5.91
N ASP A 137 -7.70 2.61 6.21
CA ASP A 137 -7.08 1.61 7.08
C ASP A 137 -6.24 0.62 6.26
N TYR A 138 -5.03 0.34 6.73
CA TYR A 138 -4.01 -0.49 6.06
C TYR A 138 -3.54 -1.70 6.87
N HIS A 139 -4.14 -1.97 8.04
CA HIS A 139 -3.71 -3.09 8.89
C HIS A 139 -4.26 -4.42 8.36
N TYR A 140 -3.58 -5.54 8.59
CA TYR A 140 -4.02 -6.86 8.11
C TYR A 140 -4.72 -7.68 9.19
N GLU A 141 -5.53 -7.03 10.02
CA GLU A 141 -6.43 -7.75 10.93
C GLU A 141 -7.66 -8.20 10.15
N LYS A 142 -8.37 -9.20 10.65
CA LYS A 142 -9.52 -9.84 9.98
C LYS A 142 -10.65 -8.89 9.61
N SER A 143 -10.73 -7.71 10.23
CA SER A 143 -11.73 -6.68 9.93
C SER A 143 -11.33 -5.78 8.75
N ASN A 144 -10.11 -5.91 8.21
CA ASN A 144 -9.62 -5.01 7.17
C ASN A 144 -9.14 -5.73 5.92
N TYR A 145 -8.15 -6.62 6.01
CA TYR A 145 -7.69 -7.39 4.84
C TYR A 145 -7.82 -8.88 5.07
N VAL A 146 -8.37 -9.58 4.07
CA VAL A 146 -8.48 -11.04 4.03
C VAL A 146 -7.86 -11.57 2.74
N LYS A 147 -7.60 -12.88 2.69
CA LYS A 147 -7.04 -13.51 1.49
C LYS A 147 -8.01 -13.42 0.33
N PHE A 148 -7.57 -12.87 -0.80
CA PHE A 148 -8.49 -12.52 -1.90
C PHE A 148 -9.18 -13.76 -2.49
N HIS A 149 -8.42 -14.85 -2.65
CA HIS A 149 -8.94 -16.12 -3.15
C HIS A 149 -10.01 -16.77 -2.26
N THR A 150 -10.14 -16.36 -0.99
CA THR A 150 -11.12 -16.93 -0.05
C THR A 150 -12.50 -16.29 -0.13
N LEU A 151 -12.62 -15.10 -0.75
CA LEU A 151 -13.90 -14.42 -0.92
C LEU A 151 -14.70 -15.06 -2.06
N SER A 152 -16.01 -15.01 -1.98
CA SER A 152 -16.91 -15.26 -3.12
C SER A 152 -17.03 -14.01 -4.02
N LEU A 153 -17.49 -14.19 -5.25
CA LEU A 153 -17.78 -13.05 -6.14
C LEU A 153 -18.92 -12.18 -5.58
N THR A 154 -19.89 -12.78 -4.89
CA THR A 154 -20.97 -12.04 -4.24
C THR A 154 -20.44 -11.13 -3.13
N GLU A 155 -19.56 -11.63 -2.24
CA GLU A 155 -18.96 -10.80 -1.20
C GLU A 155 -18.14 -9.62 -1.76
N ILE A 156 -17.48 -9.83 -2.92
CA ILE A 156 -16.74 -8.76 -3.60
C ILE A 156 -17.69 -7.73 -4.19
N SER A 157 -18.76 -8.17 -4.86
CA SER A 157 -19.81 -7.29 -5.40
C SER A 157 -20.48 -6.47 -4.31
N ASP A 158 -20.89 -7.12 -3.21
CA ASP A 158 -21.52 -6.45 -2.07
C ASP A 158 -20.59 -5.38 -1.48
N HIS A 159 -19.29 -5.67 -1.38
CA HIS A 159 -18.30 -4.69 -0.92
C HIS A 159 -18.22 -3.48 -1.86
N ILE A 160 -18.19 -3.72 -3.17
CA ILE A 160 -18.12 -2.65 -4.18
C ILE A 160 -19.38 -1.78 -4.11
N ASP A 161 -20.56 -2.40 -4.03
CA ASP A 161 -21.83 -1.68 -3.95
C ASP A 161 -21.94 -0.85 -2.66
N GLU A 162 -21.46 -1.38 -1.53
CA GLU A 162 -21.49 -0.68 -0.24
C GLU A 162 -20.48 0.46 -0.13
N THR A 163 -19.29 0.29 -0.71
CA THR A 163 -18.13 1.17 -0.41
C THR A 163 -17.68 2.02 -1.60
N GLY A 164 -17.99 1.60 -2.82
CA GLY A 164 -17.59 2.26 -4.05
C GLY A 164 -16.10 2.19 -4.37
N PHE A 165 -15.33 1.32 -3.69
CA PHE A 165 -13.90 1.14 -3.97
C PHE A 165 -13.49 -0.33 -3.89
N ILE A 166 -12.32 -0.65 -4.44
CA ILE A 166 -11.58 -1.87 -4.11
C ILE A 166 -10.16 -1.52 -3.67
N LYS A 167 -9.62 -2.32 -2.75
CA LYS A 167 -8.18 -2.32 -2.46
C LYS A 167 -7.62 -3.73 -2.49
N ILE A 168 -6.67 -3.96 -3.38
CA ILE A 168 -5.96 -5.23 -3.55
C ILE A 168 -4.51 -5.03 -3.14
N SER A 169 -3.97 -5.92 -2.31
CA SER A 169 -2.69 -5.69 -1.67
C SER A 169 -1.82 -6.94 -1.55
N LYS A 170 -0.50 -6.75 -1.65
CA LYS A 170 0.50 -7.73 -1.22
C LYS A 170 1.17 -7.27 0.07
N LYS A 171 1.34 -8.21 1.02
CA LYS A 171 1.94 -7.98 2.34
C LYS A 171 3.20 -8.81 2.48
N PHE A 172 4.25 -8.18 3.00
CA PHE A 172 5.52 -8.80 3.30
C PHE A 172 5.89 -8.57 4.78
N PRO A 173 6.57 -9.53 5.42
CA PRO A 173 7.28 -9.30 6.67
C PRO A 173 8.20 -8.07 6.56
N VAL A 174 8.29 -7.28 7.64
CA VAL A 174 9.05 -6.03 7.60
C VAL A 174 10.56 -6.29 7.50
N GLU A 175 11.01 -7.42 8.02
CA GLU A 175 12.40 -7.89 7.99
C GLU A 175 12.86 -8.20 6.56
N GLU A 176 11.94 -8.60 5.69
CA GLU A 176 12.22 -8.92 4.30
C GLU A 176 12.16 -7.69 3.39
N MET A 177 11.70 -6.53 3.89
CA MET A 177 11.52 -5.30 3.11
C MET A 177 12.68 -5.01 2.14
N PRO A 178 13.97 -5.08 2.54
CA PRO A 178 15.08 -4.75 1.63
C PRO A 178 15.10 -5.57 0.33
N GLU A 179 14.56 -6.80 0.35
CA GLU A 179 14.57 -7.76 -0.75
C GLU A 179 13.32 -7.65 -1.65
N ARG A 180 12.27 -6.94 -1.20
CA ARG A 180 10.94 -6.94 -1.86
C ARG A 180 10.77 -5.92 -2.98
N LYS A 181 11.81 -5.18 -3.36
CA LYS A 181 11.72 -4.16 -4.43
C LYS A 181 11.15 -4.72 -5.74
N GLU A 182 11.63 -5.89 -6.16
CA GLU A 182 11.19 -6.54 -7.40
C GLU A 182 9.74 -7.02 -7.30
N ASP A 183 9.36 -7.63 -6.17
CA ASP A 183 7.97 -8.07 -5.94
C ASP A 183 6.98 -6.90 -6.03
N VAL A 184 7.34 -5.76 -5.43
CA VAL A 184 6.50 -4.56 -5.47
C VAL A 184 6.47 -3.95 -6.88
N LEU A 185 7.56 -3.98 -7.63
CA LEU A 185 7.56 -3.53 -9.03
C LEU A 185 6.73 -4.45 -9.92
N SER A 186 6.90 -5.77 -9.82
CA SER A 186 6.14 -6.76 -10.61
C SER A 186 4.65 -6.57 -10.40
N PHE A 187 4.21 -6.47 -9.14
CA PHE A 187 2.81 -6.24 -8.81
C PHE A 187 2.27 -4.93 -9.40
N LEU A 188 3.06 -3.85 -9.41
CA LEU A 188 2.69 -2.60 -10.07
C LEU A 188 2.48 -2.81 -11.57
N LEU A 189 3.46 -3.43 -12.23
CA LEU A 189 3.44 -3.63 -13.68
C LEU A 189 2.28 -4.54 -14.09
N GLU A 190 2.04 -5.64 -13.38
CA GLU A 190 0.89 -6.55 -13.59
C GLU A 190 -0.43 -5.77 -13.60
N GLY A 191 -0.66 -4.91 -12.60
CA GLY A 191 -1.89 -4.12 -12.54
C GLY A 191 -2.01 -3.05 -13.63
N LEU A 192 -0.90 -2.43 -14.04
CA LEU A 192 -0.92 -1.42 -15.10
C LEU A 192 -1.07 -2.02 -16.50
N GLU A 193 -0.64 -3.25 -16.73
CA GLU A 193 -0.88 -3.96 -17.99
C GLU A 193 -2.38 -4.14 -18.27
N LEU A 194 -3.22 -4.20 -17.23
CA LEU A 194 -4.69 -4.28 -17.35
C LEU A 194 -5.33 -3.02 -17.97
N PHE A 195 -4.60 -1.91 -18.07
CA PHE A 195 -5.08 -0.73 -18.80
C PHE A 195 -4.93 -0.87 -20.32
N LYS A 196 -4.15 -1.84 -20.81
CA LYS A 196 -4.00 -2.09 -22.26
C LYS A 196 -5.16 -2.86 -22.85
N THR A 197 -5.93 -3.56 -22.03
CA THR A 197 -7.05 -4.42 -22.46
C THR A 197 -8.36 -3.68 -22.66
N ASN A 198 -8.35 -2.35 -22.52
CA ASN A 198 -9.49 -1.44 -22.66
C ASN A 198 -9.19 -0.41 -23.77
#